data_AF-A0A3B1AUT5-F1
#
_entry.id   AF-A0A3B1AUT5-F1
#
_cell.length_a   1.000
_cell.length_b   1.000
_cell.length_c   1.000
_cell.angle_alpha   90.00
_cell.angle_beta   90.00
_cell.angle_gamma   90.00
#
_symmetry.space_group_name_H-M   'P 1'
#
loop_
_entity.id
_entity.type
_entity.pdbx_description
1 polymer ?
#
loop_
_entity_poly.entity_id
_entity_poly.type
_entity_poly.pdbx_seq_one_letter_code
_entity_poly.pdbx_strand_id
1 'polypeptide(L)'
;MSSKSVSGLLRLRPEQMTLRIGEEQGFINGYVDTFMPKHLASFHETFSEQKLSQMVVHGRNEALAYGFTEPRSQVHFVTLMWKIGPNFHHYPGFREVVQSIHLPGAERIDRFYALTDEQWVNAKQGADDSDWFAEYREIG
;
A
#
# COMPACT_ATOMS: atom_id res chain seq x y z
N MET A 1 -28.76 -21.51 0.33
CA MET A 1 -29.09 -20.20 0.90
C MET A 1 -27.88 -19.66 1.66
N SER A 2 -27.51 -18.42 1.32
CA SER A 2 -26.56 -17.45 1.89
C SER A 2 -25.45 -17.85 2.88
N SER A 3 -24.22 -17.71 2.38
CA SER A 3 -23.13 -16.80 2.85
C SER A 3 -23.18 -16.26 4.29
N LYS A 4 -22.05 -16.44 4.99
CA LYS A 4 -21.34 -15.32 5.63
C LYS A 4 -19.84 -15.47 5.37
N SER A 5 -19.37 -14.68 4.41
CA SER A 5 -17.95 -14.45 4.14
C SER A 5 -17.35 -13.64 5.30
N VAL A 6 -16.37 -14.22 5.99
CA VAL A 6 -15.52 -13.49 6.94
C VAL A 6 -14.45 -12.82 6.08
N SER A 7 -14.43 -11.49 6.09
CA SER A 7 -13.37 -10.68 5.48
C SER A 7 -12.06 -10.98 6.21
N GLY A 8 -11.35 -12.00 5.75
CA GLY A 8 -10.02 -12.33 6.22
C GLY A 8 -9.04 -11.29 5.70
N LEU A 9 -8.40 -10.56 6.59
CA LEU A 9 -7.20 -9.80 6.29
C LEU A 9 -6.25 -10.70 5.50
N LEU A 10 -6.02 -10.35 4.23
CA LEU A 10 -5.14 -11.09 3.35
C LEU A 10 -3.69 -10.93 3.85
N ARG A 11 -3.23 -11.87 4.67
CA ARG A 11 -1.82 -11.98 5.10
C ARG A 11 -1.07 -12.83 4.05
N LEU A 12 -0.31 -12.17 3.19
CA LEU A 12 0.46 -12.84 2.13
C LEU A 12 1.53 -13.75 2.72
N ARG A 13 1.69 -14.97 2.17
CA ARG A 13 2.65 -15.98 2.63
C ARG A 13 4.06 -15.73 2.03
N PRO A 14 5.15 -16.02 2.78
CA PRO A 14 6.53 -15.65 2.40
C PRO A 14 7.00 -16.20 1.05
N GLU A 15 6.60 -17.42 0.71
CA GLU A 15 7.12 -18.18 -0.44
C GLU A 15 6.66 -17.64 -1.79
N GLN A 16 5.65 -16.77 -1.82
CA GLN A 16 5.08 -16.21 -3.05
C GLN A 16 5.73 -14.87 -3.47
N MET A 17 6.67 -14.33 -2.67
CA MET A 17 7.15 -12.94 -2.80
C MET A 17 8.65 -12.80 -3.11
N THR A 18 9.46 -13.87 -3.12
CA THR A 18 10.91 -13.70 -2.91
C THR A 18 11.77 -13.56 -4.18
N LEU A 19 11.29 -13.88 -5.38
CA LEU A 19 12.22 -14.15 -6.50
C LEU A 19 12.39 -13.05 -7.58
N ARG A 20 11.72 -11.89 -7.49
CA ARG A 20 11.89 -10.80 -8.48
C ARG A 20 11.93 -9.36 -7.95
N ILE A 21 11.90 -9.16 -6.62
CA ILE A 21 11.55 -7.84 -6.03
C ILE A 21 12.77 -6.96 -5.66
N GLY A 22 13.99 -7.34 -6.03
CA GLY A 22 15.20 -6.56 -5.73
C GLY A 22 15.37 -5.28 -6.56
N GLU A 23 14.86 -5.28 -7.79
CA GLU A 23 14.94 -4.13 -8.72
C GLU A 23 13.56 -3.48 -8.85
N GLU A 24 13.53 -2.15 -8.99
CA GLU A 24 12.30 -1.34 -9.06
C GLU A 24 11.29 -1.89 -10.07
N GLN A 25 11.74 -2.17 -11.31
CA GLN A 25 10.87 -2.73 -12.35
C GLN A 25 10.33 -4.11 -11.99
N GLY A 26 11.14 -4.92 -11.31
CA GLY A 26 10.71 -6.24 -10.82
C GLY A 26 9.64 -6.15 -9.74
N PHE A 27 9.73 -5.16 -8.85
CA PHE A 27 8.66 -4.83 -7.90
C PHE A 27 7.39 -4.40 -8.63
N ILE A 28 7.49 -3.45 -9.56
CA ILE A 28 6.32 -2.86 -10.23
C ILE A 28 5.58 -3.93 -11.01
N ASN A 29 6.27 -4.69 -11.86
CA ASN A 29 5.64 -5.76 -12.65
C ASN A 29 5.05 -6.84 -11.74
N GLY A 30 5.78 -7.23 -10.67
CA GLY A 30 5.26 -8.18 -9.69
C GLY A 30 3.98 -7.68 -9.00
N TYR A 31 3.91 -6.40 -8.69
CA TYR A 31 2.75 -5.80 -8.04
C TYR A 31 1.58 -5.67 -9.02
N VAL A 32 1.79 -5.01 -10.16
CA VAL A 32 0.75 -4.70 -11.15
C VAL A 32 0.24 -5.97 -11.82
N ASP A 33 1.12 -6.85 -12.30
CA ASP A 33 0.71 -7.97 -13.17
C ASP A 33 0.31 -9.22 -12.38
N THR A 34 0.81 -9.35 -11.14
CA THR A 34 0.62 -10.59 -10.36
C THR A 34 -0.17 -10.36 -9.08
N PHE A 35 0.11 -9.30 -8.33
CA PHE A 35 -0.52 -9.05 -7.03
C PHE A 35 -1.90 -8.40 -7.18
N MET A 36 -2.00 -7.30 -7.93
CA MET A 36 -3.24 -6.54 -8.06
C MET A 36 -4.40 -7.35 -8.65
N PRO A 37 -4.24 -8.17 -9.72
CA PRO A 37 -5.35 -8.93 -10.28
C PRO A 37 -5.96 -9.93 -9.28
N LYS A 38 -5.16 -10.42 -8.33
CA LYS A 38 -5.58 -11.40 -7.32
C LYS A 38 -6.17 -10.76 -6.08
N HIS A 39 -5.78 -9.53 -5.76
CA HIS A 39 -5.99 -8.95 -4.42
C HIS A 39 -6.60 -7.55 -4.43
N LEU A 40 -6.52 -6.84 -5.55
CA LEU A 40 -6.99 -5.48 -5.78
C LEU A 40 -7.64 -5.36 -7.18
N ALA A 41 -8.38 -6.41 -7.60
CA ALA A 41 -8.91 -6.53 -8.96
C ALA A 41 -9.71 -5.31 -9.42
N SER A 42 -10.54 -4.74 -8.54
CA SER A 42 -11.33 -3.54 -8.84
C SER A 42 -10.45 -2.34 -9.22
N PHE A 43 -9.33 -2.12 -8.52
CA PHE A 43 -8.40 -1.04 -8.84
C PHE A 43 -7.62 -1.35 -10.12
N HIS A 44 -7.20 -2.60 -10.30
CA HIS A 44 -6.50 -3.05 -11.50
C HIS A 44 -7.34 -2.83 -12.77
N GLU A 45 -8.65 -3.10 -12.72
CA GLU A 45 -9.56 -2.93 -13.86
C GLU A 45 -9.95 -1.47 -14.12
N THR A 46 -9.70 -0.56 -13.16
CA THR A 46 -10.10 0.85 -13.26
C THR A 46 -9.10 1.68 -14.06
N PHE A 47 -7.81 1.37 -13.98
CA PHE A 47 -6.74 2.19 -14.55
C PHE A 47 -5.98 1.45 -15.66
N SER A 48 -5.33 2.19 -16.55
CA SER A 48 -4.42 1.59 -17.52
C SER A 48 -3.16 1.06 -16.83
N GLU A 49 -2.53 0.05 -17.43
CA GLU A 49 -1.27 -0.54 -16.92
C GLU A 49 -0.18 0.51 -16.69
N GLN A 50 -0.03 1.46 -17.62
CA GLN A 50 0.91 2.57 -17.48
C GLN A 50 0.61 3.41 -16.24
N LYS A 51 -0.67 3.71 -15.99
CA LYS A 51 -1.09 4.51 -14.84
C LYS A 51 -0.91 3.76 -13.53
N LEU A 52 -1.24 2.47 -13.50
CA LEU A 52 -1.00 1.58 -12.37
C LEU A 52 0.49 1.53 -12.02
N SER A 53 1.34 1.39 -13.03
CA SER A 53 2.80 1.35 -12.86
C SER A 53 3.32 2.64 -12.22
N GLN A 54 2.87 3.81 -12.69
CA GLN A 54 3.24 5.11 -12.10
C GLN A 54 2.79 5.23 -10.63
N MET A 55 1.54 4.85 -10.32
CA MET A 55 1.03 4.90 -8.95
C MET A 55 1.78 3.94 -8.02
N VAL A 56 2.12 2.75 -8.51
CA VAL A 56 2.92 1.76 -7.76
C VAL A 56 4.36 2.24 -7.54
N VAL A 57 4.99 2.89 -8.53
CA VAL A 57 6.29 3.57 -8.37
C VAL A 57 6.21 4.60 -7.25
N HIS A 58 5.22 5.50 -7.33
CA HIS A 58 5.02 6.55 -6.33
C HIS A 58 4.86 5.94 -4.92
N GLY A 59 3.95 4.98 -4.76
CA GLY A 59 3.73 4.36 -3.46
C GLY A 59 4.95 3.59 -2.92
N ARG A 60 5.75 2.98 -3.80
CA ARG A 60 7.02 2.35 -3.40
C ARG A 60 8.03 3.40 -2.93
N ASN A 61 8.13 4.53 -3.62
CA ASN A 61 9.03 5.61 -3.24
C ASN A 61 8.64 6.22 -1.89
N GLU A 62 7.34 6.41 -1.64
CA GLU A 62 6.82 6.80 -0.33
C GLU A 62 7.19 5.78 0.76
N ALA A 63 6.99 4.49 0.50
CA ALA A 63 7.37 3.44 1.43
C ALA A 63 8.88 3.49 1.75
N LEU A 64 9.72 3.70 0.74
CA LEU A 64 11.16 3.86 0.91
C LEU A 64 11.52 5.11 1.72
N ALA A 65 10.83 6.24 1.49
CA ALA A 65 11.03 7.48 2.25
C ALA A 65 10.72 7.31 3.74
N TYR A 66 9.73 6.47 4.09
CA TYR A 66 9.44 6.07 5.47
C TYR A 66 10.30 4.90 5.96
N GLY A 67 11.33 4.48 5.22
CA GLY A 67 12.29 3.45 5.64
C GLY A 67 11.76 2.02 5.57
N PHE A 68 10.73 1.74 4.78
CA PHE A 68 10.31 0.37 4.47
C PHE A 68 11.17 -0.20 3.35
N THR A 69 12.33 -0.75 3.69
CA THR A 69 13.30 -1.29 2.72
C THR A 69 12.97 -2.70 2.27
N GLU A 70 12.26 -3.47 3.08
CA GLU A 70 11.87 -4.84 2.76
C GLU A 70 10.75 -4.87 1.72
N PRO A 71 10.90 -5.62 0.61
CA PRO A 71 9.87 -5.81 -0.42
C PRO A 71 8.47 -6.06 0.11
N ARG A 72 8.36 -6.94 1.11
CA ARG A 72 7.06 -7.30 1.70
C ARG A 72 6.40 -6.13 2.40
N SER A 73 7.18 -5.34 3.13
CA SER A 73 6.66 -4.14 3.79
C SER A 73 6.23 -3.09 2.78
N GLN A 74 6.97 -2.92 1.68
CA GLN A 74 6.58 -2.03 0.58
C GLN A 74 5.25 -2.46 -0.04
N VAL A 75 5.06 -3.76 -0.34
CA VAL A 75 3.78 -4.30 -0.84
C VAL A 75 2.63 -3.95 0.10
N HIS A 76 2.80 -4.13 1.41
CA HIS A 76 1.78 -3.79 2.39
C HIS A 76 1.49 -2.28 2.43
N PHE A 77 2.53 -1.44 2.44
CA PHE A 77 2.40 0.02 2.45
C PHE A 77 1.62 0.51 1.21
N VAL A 78 2.03 0.11 0.01
CA VAL A 78 1.32 0.46 -1.24
C VAL A 78 -0.12 -0.05 -1.21
N THR A 79 -0.36 -1.24 -0.66
CA THR A 79 -1.72 -1.77 -0.52
C THR A 79 -2.59 -0.93 0.44
N LEU A 80 -2.01 -0.37 1.50
CA LEU A 80 -2.72 0.56 2.38
C LEU A 80 -3.08 1.84 1.65
N MET A 81 -2.18 2.37 0.81
CA MET A 81 -2.49 3.52 -0.05
C MET A 81 -3.69 3.25 -0.96
N TRP A 82 -3.79 2.07 -1.56
CA TRP A 82 -4.97 1.70 -2.37
C TRP A 82 -6.25 1.52 -1.55
N LYS A 83 -6.16 0.97 -0.33
CA LYS A 83 -7.34 0.62 0.47
C LYS A 83 -7.90 1.76 1.31
N ILE A 84 -7.06 2.73 1.65
CA ILE A 84 -7.40 3.84 2.52
C ILE A 84 -7.37 5.16 1.76
N GLY A 85 -6.32 5.36 0.96
CA GLY A 85 -5.99 6.61 0.29
C GLY A 85 -4.48 6.80 0.30
N PRO A 86 -3.88 7.42 -0.73
CA PRO A 86 -2.41 7.62 -0.82
C PRO A 86 -1.86 8.44 0.36
N ASN A 87 -2.69 9.31 0.92
CA ASN A 87 -2.39 10.18 2.05
C ASN A 87 -2.66 9.56 3.43
N PHE A 88 -2.93 8.24 3.53
CA PHE A 88 -3.33 7.60 4.79
C PHE A 88 -2.36 7.86 5.96
N HIS A 89 -1.07 7.99 5.65
CA HIS A 89 0.00 8.21 6.63
C HIS A 89 -0.03 9.61 7.26
N HIS A 90 -0.86 10.53 6.74
CA HIS A 90 -1.12 11.81 7.39
C HIS A 90 -2.12 11.71 8.54
N TYR A 91 -2.85 10.61 8.70
CA TYR A 91 -3.90 10.50 9.72
C TYR A 91 -3.36 10.00 11.07
N PRO A 92 -3.93 10.46 12.20
CA PRO A 92 -3.58 9.95 13.53
C PRO A 92 -3.73 8.42 13.62
N GLY A 93 -2.83 7.78 14.36
CA GLY A 93 -2.62 6.34 14.38
C GLY A 93 -1.62 5.89 13.31
N PHE A 94 -1.87 6.22 12.04
CA PHE A 94 -0.99 5.83 10.94
C PHE A 94 0.30 6.66 10.91
N ARG A 95 0.20 7.97 11.18
CA ARG A 95 1.33 8.88 11.24
C ARG A 95 2.38 8.45 12.26
N GLU A 96 1.94 8.08 13.46
CA GLU A 96 2.82 7.65 14.56
C GLU A 96 3.53 6.33 14.20
N VAL A 97 2.86 5.43 13.48
CA VAL A 97 3.44 4.18 13.01
C VAL A 97 4.50 4.43 11.94
N VAL A 98 4.26 5.28 10.93
CA VAL A 98 5.30 5.60 9.92
C VAL A 98 6.51 6.29 10.54
N GLN A 99 6.29 7.18 11.51
CA GLN A 99 7.35 7.93 12.20
C GLN A 99 8.18 7.09 13.18
N SER A 100 7.73 5.88 13.54
CA SER A 100 8.45 4.96 14.43
C SER A 100 9.63 4.26 13.74
N ILE A 101 10.51 5.02 13.07
CA ILE A 101 11.60 4.52 12.22
C ILE A 101 12.65 3.68 12.94
N HIS A 102 12.66 3.74 14.28
CA HIS A 102 13.50 2.88 15.12
C HIS A 102 13.02 1.42 15.14
N LEU A 103 11.79 1.15 14.68
CA LEU A 103 11.23 -0.19 14.57
C LEU A 103 11.41 -0.76 13.16
N PRO A 104 11.63 -2.09 13.04
CA PRO A 104 11.67 -2.77 11.75
C PRO A 104 10.38 -2.51 10.94
N GLY A 105 10.53 -2.40 9.61
CA GLY A 105 9.40 -2.18 8.72
C GLY A 105 8.28 -3.22 8.88
N ALA A 106 8.64 -4.49 9.09
CA ALA A 106 7.65 -5.56 9.30
C ALA A 106 6.81 -5.34 10.58
N GLU A 107 7.43 -4.92 11.67
CA GLU A 107 6.72 -4.62 12.92
C GLU A 107 5.79 -3.42 12.76
N ARG A 108 6.24 -2.38 12.05
CA ARG A 108 5.39 -1.23 11.71
C ARG A 108 4.18 -1.63 10.86
N ILE A 109 4.34 -2.56 9.92
CA ILE A 109 3.20 -3.11 9.17
C ILE A 109 2.18 -3.78 10.08
N ASP A 110 2.63 -4.63 11.01
CA ASP A 110 1.72 -5.27 11.97
C ASP A 110 0.98 -4.23 12.83
N ARG A 111 1.65 -3.13 13.20
CA ARG A 111 1.04 -2.02 13.94
C ARG A 111 -0.03 -1.26 13.15
N PHE A 112 0.13 -1.05 11.83
CA PHE A 112 -0.96 -0.47 11.02
C PHE A 112 -2.24 -1.30 11.09
N TYR A 113 -2.09 -2.64 11.04
CA TYR A 113 -3.24 -3.54 11.12
C TYR A 113 -3.80 -3.73 12.53
N ALA A 114 -3.11 -3.21 13.55
CA ALA A 114 -3.58 -3.20 14.94
C ALA A 114 -4.31 -1.89 15.33
N LEU A 115 -4.36 -0.90 14.43
CA LEU A 115 -5.12 0.35 14.65
C LEU A 115 -6.63 0.07 14.74
N THR A 116 -7.35 0.93 15.46
CA THR A 116 -8.79 0.77 15.70
C THR A 116 -9.60 1.02 14.44
N ASP A 117 -10.79 0.43 14.36
CA ASP A 117 -11.73 0.66 13.25
C ASP A 117 -12.04 2.15 13.05
N GLU A 118 -12.13 2.92 14.15
CA GLU A 118 -12.33 4.37 14.10
C GLU A 118 -11.18 5.10 13.39
N GLN A 119 -9.93 4.74 13.70
CA GLN A 119 -8.75 5.32 13.04
C GLN A 119 -8.74 4.98 11.54
N TRP A 120 -9.11 3.73 11.19
CA TRP A 120 -9.26 3.31 9.81
C TRP A 120 -10.37 4.06 9.05
N VAL A 121 -11.52 4.28 9.68
CA VAL A 121 -12.64 5.02 9.09
C VAL A 121 -12.28 6.48 8.89
N ASN A 122 -11.64 7.11 9.88
CA ASN A 122 -11.21 8.51 9.77
C ASN A 122 -10.25 8.71 8.58
N ALA A 123 -9.23 7.85 8.47
CA ALA A 123 -8.28 7.94 7.37
C ALA A 123 -8.95 7.72 6.00
N LYS A 124 -9.91 6.79 5.90
CA LYS A 124 -10.68 6.57 4.66
C LYS A 124 -11.57 7.75 4.28
N GLN A 125 -12.18 8.41 5.26
CA GLN A 125 -13.06 9.56 5.01
C GLN A 125 -12.27 10.78 4.51
N GLY A 126 -11.01 10.90 4.90
CA GLY A 126 -10.10 11.95 4.43
C GLY A 126 -9.24 11.56 3.23
N ALA A 127 -9.50 10.42 2.58
CA ALA A 127 -8.74 9.99 1.42
C ALA A 127 -8.70 11.09 0.34
N ASP A 128 -7.49 11.43 -0.12
CA ASP A 128 -7.29 12.35 -1.23
C ASP A 128 -6.52 11.64 -2.35
N ASP A 129 -7.24 11.18 -3.37
CA ASP A 129 -6.65 10.45 -4.49
C ASP A 129 -5.70 11.31 -5.34
N SER A 130 -5.73 12.65 -5.20
CA SER A 130 -4.79 13.52 -5.92
C SER A 130 -3.35 13.35 -5.46
N ASP A 131 -3.13 12.84 -4.23
CA ASP A 131 -1.80 12.60 -3.70
C ASP A 131 -1.05 11.49 -4.44
N TRP A 132 -1.74 10.60 -5.19
CA TRP A 132 -1.08 9.68 -6.12
C TRP A 132 -0.25 10.40 -7.21
N PHE A 133 -0.54 11.68 -7.46
CA PHE A 133 0.09 12.48 -8.51
C PHE A 133 0.73 13.75 -7.95
N ALA A 134 1.06 13.78 -6.66
CA ALA A 134 1.60 14.95 -5.99
C ALA A 134 2.86 15.50 -6.70
N GLU A 135 3.71 14.62 -7.23
CA GLU A 135 4.93 14.96 -7.98
C GLU A 135 4.70 15.77 -9.27
N TYR A 136 3.47 15.75 -9.82
CA TYR A 136 3.12 16.52 -11.03
C TYR A 136 2.51 17.89 -10.70
N ARG A 137 2.27 18.22 -9.41
CA ARG A 137 1.69 19.52 -9.01
C ARG A 137 2.69 20.67 -9.02
N GLU A 138 4.00 20.40 -8.92
CA GLU A 138 5.04 21.45 -8.83
C GLU A 138 5.55 21.96 -10.19
N ILE A 139 4.99 21.48 -11.30
CA ILE A 139 5.39 21.85 -12.67
C ILE A 139 4.31 22.66 -13.41
N GLY A 140 3.34 23.22 -12.68
CA GLY A 140 2.23 24.02 -13.20
C GLY A 140 2.40 25.51 -13.03
#